data_AF-A0A7S1J1B6-F1
#
_entry.id   AF-A0A7S1J1B6-F1
#
_cell.length_a   1.000
_cell.length_b   1.000
_cell.length_c   1.000
_cell.angle_alpha   90.00
_cell.angle_beta   90.00
_cell.angle_gamma   90.00
#
_symmetry.space_group_name_H-M   'P 1'
#
loop_
_entity.id
_entity.type
_entity.pdbx_description
1 polymer ?
#
loop_
_entity_poly.entity_id
_entity_poly.type
_entity_poly.pdbx_seq_one_letter_code
_entity_poly.pdbx_strand_id
1 'polypeptide(L)'
;CEHDLGALVDSMKRNFAISEVKCILQQTLTGLQFMHSKYIIHRDLKLSNLLYTNRGEVKICDFGLARRFGHPPRRYSPKVLTLWYRPPELLLGEDVYTIGVDMWAMGCIFGELLLMAPLMPGKTELQQLGLIFDLLGSPNTRIWPGFDGLPNVRKWKIPSNPYSSIRSRLPGLTDQGYHLFERLLTYDPEKRVSATEALAHPTARSAVVKHHLQSVLHFQADVL
;
A
#
# COMPACT_ATOMS: atom_id res chain seq x y z
N CYS A 1 1.67 19.25 10.30
CA CYS A 1 0.98 19.00 9.02
C CYS A 1 -0.49 19.29 9.23
N GLU A 2 -1.16 19.85 8.23
CA GLU A 2 -2.52 20.35 8.40
C GLU A 2 -3.58 19.25 8.23
N HIS A 3 -3.30 18.22 7.43
CA HIS A 3 -4.25 17.16 7.11
C HIS A 3 -3.57 15.79 7.09
N ASP A 4 -4.27 14.74 7.53
CA ASP A 4 -3.94 13.37 7.13
C ASP A 4 -4.58 13.07 5.77
N LEU A 5 -3.95 12.22 4.96
CA LEU A 5 -4.44 11.92 3.61
C LEU A 5 -5.78 11.18 3.62
N GLY A 6 -6.13 10.47 4.70
CA GLY A 6 -7.43 9.81 4.81
C GLY A 6 -8.56 10.82 4.86
N ALA A 7 -8.50 11.74 5.83
CA ALA A 7 -9.45 12.84 5.96
C ALA A 7 -9.48 13.75 4.72
N LEU A 8 -8.34 13.93 4.06
CA LEU A 8 -8.28 14.71 2.82
C LEU A 8 -9.01 14.01 1.67
N VAL A 9 -8.81 12.70 1.48
CA VAL A 9 -9.53 11.92 0.47
C VAL A 9 -11.05 11.96 0.71
N ASP A 10 -11.49 11.85 1.97
CA ASP A 10 -12.91 11.88 2.33
C ASP A 10 -13.59 13.24 2.12
N SER A 11 -12.84 14.35 2.23
CA SER A 11 -13.39 15.72 2.19
C SER A 11 -13.21 16.45 0.86
N MET A 12 -12.34 15.96 -0.03
CA MET A 12 -12.06 16.61 -1.30
C MET A 12 -13.22 16.51 -2.29
N LYS A 13 -13.52 17.63 -2.95
CA LYS A 13 -14.53 17.69 -4.03
C LYS A 13 -14.03 17.20 -5.38
N ARG A 14 -12.72 17.03 -5.53
CA ARG A 14 -12.07 16.55 -6.75
C ARG A 14 -11.14 15.39 -6.43
N ASN A 15 -10.98 14.50 -7.40
CA ASN A 15 -10.00 13.42 -7.31
C ASN A 15 -8.58 14.00 -7.45
N PHE A 16 -7.60 13.29 -6.90
CA PHE A 16 -6.20 13.56 -7.21
C PHE A 16 -5.92 13.29 -8.68
N ALA A 17 -5.20 14.21 -9.33
CA ALA A 17 -4.63 13.96 -10.64
C ALA A 17 -3.53 12.91 -10.54
N ILE A 18 -3.31 12.15 -11.61
CA ILE A 18 -2.29 11.09 -11.66
C ILE A 18 -0.88 11.60 -11.28
N SER A 19 -0.55 12.85 -11.62
CA SER A 19 0.71 13.48 -11.21
C SER A 19 0.82 13.70 -9.71
N GLU A 20 -0.28 14.04 -9.05
CA GLU A 20 -0.35 14.25 -7.60
C GLU A 20 -0.19 12.91 -6.87
N VAL A 21 -0.92 11.88 -7.33
CA VAL A 21 -0.78 10.50 -6.82
C VAL A 21 0.66 10.01 -6.95
N LYS A 22 1.30 10.22 -8.11
CA LYS A 22 2.71 9.85 -8.33
C LYS A 22 3.66 10.60 -7.38
N CYS A 23 3.39 11.87 -7.08
CA CYS A 23 4.18 12.65 -6.13
C CYS A 23 4.03 12.10 -4.70
N ILE A 24 2.80 11.79 -4.28
CA ILE A 24 2.54 11.17 -2.97
C ILE A 24 3.23 9.81 -2.85
N LEU A 25 3.13 8.98 -3.90
CA LEU A 25 3.80 7.67 -3.99
C LEU A 25 5.32 7.82 -3.86
N GLN A 26 5.94 8.72 -4.62
CA GLN A 26 7.38 8.93 -4.59
C GLN A 26 7.87 9.41 -3.22
N GLN A 27 7.19 10.38 -2.61
CA GLN A 27 7.58 10.89 -1.29
C GLN A 27 7.42 9.83 -0.20
N THR A 28 6.33 9.06 -0.23
CA THR A 28 6.10 7.97 0.73
C THR A 28 7.15 6.87 0.57
N LEU A 29 7.45 6.45 -0.66
CA LEU A 29 8.50 5.47 -0.95
C LEU A 29 9.89 5.97 -0.50
N THR A 30 10.17 7.28 -0.61
CA THR A 30 11.42 7.88 -0.12
C THR A 30 11.52 7.75 1.40
N GLY A 31 10.43 8.01 2.13
CA GLY A 31 10.35 7.80 3.58
C GLY A 31 10.55 6.33 3.96
N LEU A 32 9.88 5.41 3.25
CA LEU A 32 10.03 3.97 3.48
C LEU A 32 11.45 3.48 3.19
N GLN A 33 12.09 3.93 2.10
CA GLN A 33 13.48 3.61 1.79
C GLN A 33 14.40 4.00 2.94
N PHE A 34 14.23 5.21 3.48
CA PHE A 34 15.01 5.66 4.62
C PHE A 34 14.78 4.77 5.86
N MET A 35 13.52 4.49 6.22
CA MET A 35 13.19 3.62 7.36
C MET A 35 13.77 2.22 7.20
N HIS A 36 13.58 1.61 6.03
CA HIS A 36 14.05 0.26 5.73
C HIS A 36 15.59 0.19 5.75
N SER A 37 16.30 1.23 5.31
CA SER A 37 17.76 1.34 5.42
C SER A 37 18.26 1.42 6.88
N LYS A 38 17.40 1.84 7.81
CA LYS A 38 17.66 1.88 9.25
C LYS A 38 17.12 0.66 9.99
N TYR A 39 16.75 -0.38 9.24
CA TYR A 39 16.18 -1.61 9.74
C TYR A 39 14.86 -1.42 10.49
N ILE A 40 14.04 -0.43 10.11
CA ILE A 40 12.75 -0.13 10.75
C ILE A 40 11.60 -0.49 9.78
N ILE A 41 10.64 -1.28 10.24
CA ILE A 41 9.36 -1.54 9.54
C ILE A 41 8.27 -0.73 10.25
N HIS A 42 7.40 -0.06 9.50
CA HIS A 42 6.31 0.74 10.05
C HIS A 42 5.20 -0.13 10.67
N ARG A 43 4.73 -1.14 9.91
CA ARG A 43 3.68 -2.09 10.34
C ARG A 43 2.31 -1.49 10.65
N ASP A 44 2.00 -0.29 10.17
CA ASP A 44 0.63 0.28 10.16
C ASP A 44 0.55 1.43 9.15
N LEU A 45 1.12 1.21 7.96
CA LEU A 45 1.06 2.19 6.91
C LEU A 45 -0.36 2.22 6.33
N LYS A 46 -0.99 3.39 6.34
CA LYS A 46 -2.35 3.65 5.84
C LYS A 46 -2.50 5.13 5.52
N LEU A 47 -3.54 5.53 4.79
CA LEU A 47 -3.73 6.94 4.40
C LEU A 47 -3.76 7.90 5.60
N SER A 48 -4.44 7.53 6.69
CA SER A 48 -4.51 8.39 7.89
C SER A 48 -3.16 8.54 8.62
N ASN A 49 -2.17 7.69 8.32
CA ASN A 49 -0.82 7.77 8.88
C ASN A 49 0.16 8.46 7.91
N LEU A 50 -0.35 9.01 6.80
CA LEU A 50 0.38 9.88 5.89
C LEU A 50 -0.13 11.30 6.05
N LEU A 51 0.72 12.16 6.58
CA LEU A 51 0.41 13.57 6.73
C LEU A 51 0.72 14.32 5.45
N TYR A 52 -0.18 15.18 5.02
CA TYR A 52 -0.04 16.04 3.86
C TYR A 52 0.01 17.51 4.30
N THR A 53 0.92 18.26 3.70
CA THR A 53 1.08 19.70 3.98
C THR A 53 0.53 20.53 2.84
N ASN A 54 0.17 21.78 3.13
CA ASN A 54 -0.24 22.75 2.11
C ASN A 54 0.84 23.06 1.06
N ARG A 55 2.08 22.62 1.29
CA ARG A 55 3.21 22.70 0.36
C ARG A 55 3.33 21.47 -0.55
N GLY A 56 2.44 20.50 -0.43
CA GLY A 56 2.47 19.26 -1.18
C GLY A 56 3.48 18.24 -0.65
N GLU A 57 4.01 18.43 0.56
CA GLU A 57 4.90 17.47 1.22
C GLU A 57 4.11 16.35 1.91
N VAL A 58 4.60 15.11 1.80
CA VAL A 58 4.11 13.94 2.54
C VAL A 58 5.07 13.58 3.66
N LYS A 59 4.54 13.30 4.85
CA LYS A 59 5.32 12.81 6.00
C LYS A 59 4.64 11.58 6.60
N ILE A 60 5.40 10.50 6.77
CA ILE A 60 4.94 9.29 7.46
C ILE A 60 4.89 9.57 8.96
N CYS A 61 3.80 9.18 9.63
CA CYS A 61 3.61 9.38 11.07
C CYS A 61 3.06 8.11 11.75
N ASP A 62 2.90 8.17 13.08
CA ASP A 62 2.45 7.07 13.93
C ASP A 62 3.35 5.82 13.91
N PHE A 63 4.50 5.96 14.55
CA PHE A 63 5.48 4.88 14.73
C PHE A 63 5.19 4.01 15.97
N GLY A 64 4.00 4.09 16.59
CA GLY A 64 3.69 3.33 17.80
C GLY A 64 3.85 1.81 17.62
N LEU A 65 3.59 1.36 16.40
CA LEU A 65 3.74 -0.02 15.97
C LEU A 65 5.05 -0.29 15.23
N ALA A 66 5.90 0.71 14.98
CA ALA A 66 7.15 0.51 14.26
C ALA A 66 8.15 -0.34 15.07
N ARG A 67 8.91 -1.21 14.40
CA ARG A 67 9.89 -2.09 15.06
C ARG A 67 11.13 -2.28 14.21
N ARG A 68 12.25 -2.58 14.89
CA ARG A 68 13.46 -3.02 14.22
C ARG A 68 13.31 -4.46 13.72
N PHE A 69 13.75 -4.72 12.49
CA PHE A 69 13.93 -6.08 11.96
C PHE A 69 15.41 -6.44 11.92
N GLY A 70 15.73 -7.73 11.84
CA GLY A 70 17.10 -8.21 11.88
C GLY A 70 17.19 -9.61 12.48
N HIS A 71 18.41 -10.07 12.74
CA HIS A 71 18.65 -11.38 13.31
C HIS A 71 18.75 -11.35 14.84
N PRO A 72 18.11 -12.29 15.55
CA PRO A 72 17.21 -13.33 15.03
C PRO A 72 15.83 -12.77 14.61
N PRO A 73 15.16 -13.37 13.60
CA PRO A 73 13.84 -12.94 13.19
C PRO A 73 12.87 -13.03 14.36
N ARG A 74 12.16 -11.93 14.62
CA ARG A 74 11.19 -11.84 15.71
C ARG A 74 9.80 -12.15 15.18
N ARG A 75 9.08 -13.03 15.89
CA ARG A 75 7.68 -13.34 15.64
C ARG A 75 6.79 -12.26 16.24
N TYR A 76 5.77 -11.82 15.52
CA TYR A 76 4.84 -10.78 15.98
C TYR A 76 3.39 -11.16 15.67
N SER A 77 2.45 -10.61 16.45
CA SER A 77 1.02 -10.88 16.29
C SER A 77 0.42 -10.13 15.07
N PRO A 78 -0.16 -10.85 14.07
CA PRO A 78 -0.74 -10.27 12.85
C PRO A 78 -1.85 -9.24 13.09
N LYS A 79 -2.57 -9.37 14.21
CA LYS A 79 -3.80 -8.63 14.52
C LYS A 79 -3.62 -7.12 14.75
N VAL A 80 -2.39 -6.64 14.84
CA VAL A 80 -2.08 -5.26 15.23
C VAL A 80 -2.16 -4.27 14.04
N LEU A 81 -2.25 -4.78 12.81
CA LEU A 81 -2.38 -4.00 11.58
C LEU A 81 -3.84 -3.66 11.25
N THR A 82 -4.07 -2.46 10.70
CA THR A 82 -5.34 -2.13 10.03
C THR A 82 -5.63 -3.14 8.91
N LEU A 83 -6.82 -3.77 8.92
CA LEU A 83 -7.13 -4.94 8.09
C LEU A 83 -7.03 -4.67 6.57
N TRP A 84 -7.43 -3.49 6.11
CA TRP A 84 -7.50 -3.15 4.67
C TRP A 84 -6.13 -3.10 3.97
N TYR A 85 -5.07 -2.85 4.75
CA TYR A 85 -3.69 -2.74 4.28
C TYR A 85 -2.86 -3.97 4.67
N ARG A 86 -3.49 -4.98 5.27
CA ARG A 86 -2.79 -6.18 5.74
C ARG A 86 -2.46 -7.10 4.56
N PRO A 87 -1.20 -7.54 4.43
CA PRO A 87 -0.78 -8.38 3.32
C PRO A 87 -1.23 -9.84 3.49
N PRO A 88 -1.30 -10.62 2.40
CA PRO A 88 -1.84 -11.97 2.41
C PRO A 88 -1.02 -12.92 3.30
N GLU A 89 0.30 -12.77 3.43
CA GLU A 89 1.12 -13.61 4.31
C GLU A 89 0.70 -13.51 5.78
N LEU A 90 0.39 -12.30 6.26
CA LEU A 90 -0.05 -12.11 7.64
C LEU A 90 -1.50 -12.58 7.84
N LEU A 91 -2.35 -12.47 6.82
CA LEU A 91 -3.70 -13.05 6.84
C LEU A 91 -3.65 -14.59 6.84
N LEU A 92 -2.66 -15.16 6.16
CA LEU A 92 -2.49 -16.61 6.01
C LEU A 92 -1.68 -17.26 7.14
N GLY A 93 -1.23 -16.46 8.11
CA GLY A 93 -0.68 -16.94 9.37
C GLY A 93 0.84 -16.88 9.50
N GLU A 94 1.53 -16.17 8.60
CA GLU A 94 2.92 -15.81 8.86
C GLU A 94 3.04 -14.90 10.08
N ASP A 95 4.04 -15.18 10.91
CA ASP A 95 4.36 -14.41 12.11
C ASP A 95 5.67 -13.62 11.97
N VAL A 96 6.40 -13.80 10.86
CA VAL A 96 7.63 -13.06 10.54
C VAL A 96 7.32 -11.86 9.67
N TYR A 97 7.70 -10.68 10.15
CA TYR A 97 7.47 -9.42 9.46
C TYR A 97 8.71 -9.04 8.66
N THR A 98 8.51 -8.71 7.39
CA THR A 98 9.54 -8.17 6.51
C THR A 98 9.17 -6.76 6.06
N ILE A 99 10.09 -6.08 5.37
CA ILE A 99 9.78 -4.80 4.71
C ILE A 99 8.62 -4.91 3.72
N GLY A 100 8.34 -6.13 3.21
CA GLY A 100 7.24 -6.41 2.31
C GLY A 100 5.87 -6.01 2.87
N VAL A 101 5.69 -6.00 4.20
CA VAL A 101 4.44 -5.58 4.84
C VAL A 101 4.13 -4.11 4.52
N ASP A 102 5.13 -3.23 4.65
CA ASP A 102 4.96 -1.80 4.32
C ASP A 102 4.80 -1.60 2.81
N MET A 103 5.49 -2.40 1.99
CA MET A 103 5.41 -2.31 0.53
C MET A 103 4.04 -2.73 -0.02
N TRP A 104 3.42 -3.75 0.59
CA TRP A 104 2.03 -4.12 0.27
C TRP A 104 1.06 -2.99 0.64
N ALA A 105 1.20 -2.45 1.86
CA ALA A 105 0.37 -1.34 2.31
C ALA A 105 0.51 -0.12 1.39
N MET A 106 1.71 0.17 0.89
CA MET A 106 1.94 1.20 -0.13
C MET A 106 1.21 0.89 -1.45
N GLY A 107 1.15 -0.37 -1.88
CA GLY A 107 0.32 -0.80 -3.02
C GLY A 107 -1.16 -0.52 -2.79
N CYS A 108 -1.68 -0.83 -1.60
CA CYS A 108 -3.06 -0.53 -1.22
C CYS A 108 -3.36 0.98 -1.23
N ILE A 109 -2.48 1.79 -0.63
CA ILE A 109 -2.56 3.26 -0.63
C ILE A 109 -2.51 3.81 -2.05
N PHE A 110 -1.64 3.28 -2.92
CA PHE A 110 -1.54 3.72 -4.30
C PHE A 110 -2.85 3.46 -5.06
N GLY A 111 -3.45 2.29 -4.89
CA GLY A 111 -4.75 1.97 -5.49
C GLY A 111 -5.89 2.83 -4.92
N GLU A 112 -5.89 3.06 -3.62
CA GLU A 112 -6.88 3.88 -2.93
C GLU A 112 -6.85 5.35 -3.38
N LEU A 113 -5.66 5.94 -3.56
CA LEU A 113 -5.49 7.30 -4.10
C LEU A 113 -5.98 7.42 -5.55
N LEU A 114 -5.87 6.36 -6.35
CA LEU A 114 -6.39 6.33 -7.73
C LEU A 114 -7.92 6.19 -7.77
N LEU A 115 -8.48 5.42 -6.83
CA LEU A 115 -9.92 5.18 -6.74
C LEU A 115 -10.67 6.29 -6.01
N MET A 116 -9.97 7.05 -5.16
CA MET A 116 -10.58 7.89 -4.13
C MET A 116 -11.52 7.09 -3.20
N ALA A 117 -11.23 5.81 -3.02
CA ALA A 117 -12.00 4.88 -2.19
C ALA A 117 -11.12 3.68 -1.78
N PRO A 118 -11.36 3.07 -0.60
CA PRO A 118 -10.57 1.93 -0.12
C PRO A 118 -10.46 0.81 -1.16
N LEU A 119 -9.22 0.36 -1.43
CA LEU A 119 -8.97 -0.64 -2.47
C LEU A 119 -9.62 -1.99 -2.13
N MET A 120 -9.47 -2.47 -0.89
CA MET A 120 -9.97 -3.76 -0.40
C MET A 120 -10.49 -3.62 1.05
N PRO A 121 -11.70 -3.07 1.27
CA PRO A 121 -12.24 -2.81 2.60
C PRO A 121 -12.93 -4.05 3.22
N GLY A 122 -12.16 -5.10 3.53
CA GLY A 122 -12.67 -6.30 4.20
C GLY A 122 -13.05 -6.04 5.66
N LYS A 123 -14.09 -6.73 6.14
CA LYS A 123 -14.56 -6.69 7.54
C LYS A 123 -14.04 -7.85 8.38
N THR A 124 -13.62 -8.93 7.74
CA THR A 124 -13.00 -10.11 8.37
C THR A 124 -11.76 -10.53 7.59
N GLU A 125 -10.85 -11.31 8.19
CA GLU A 125 -9.63 -11.78 7.52
C GLU A 125 -9.94 -12.62 6.28
N LEU A 126 -10.99 -13.45 6.34
CA LEU A 126 -11.43 -14.25 5.20
C LEU A 126 -12.04 -13.39 4.08
N GLN A 127 -12.83 -12.38 4.45
CA GLN A 127 -13.36 -11.43 3.46
C GLN A 127 -12.23 -10.61 2.82
N GLN A 128 -11.23 -10.19 3.61
CA GLN A 128 -10.07 -9.47 3.11
C GLN A 128 -9.31 -10.31 2.07
N LEU A 129 -9.06 -11.59 2.36
CA LEU A 129 -8.45 -12.52 1.39
C LEU A 129 -9.29 -12.66 0.12
N GLY A 130 -10.62 -12.77 0.25
CA GLY A 130 -11.51 -12.80 -0.91
C GLY A 130 -11.35 -11.57 -1.81
N LEU A 131 -11.33 -10.38 -1.22
CA LEU A 131 -11.13 -9.12 -1.95
C LEU A 131 -9.74 -9.04 -2.62
N ILE A 132 -8.69 -9.55 -1.96
CA ILE A 132 -7.35 -9.64 -2.54
C ILE A 132 -7.37 -10.56 -3.76
N PHE A 133 -8.02 -11.71 -3.67
CA PHE A 133 -8.06 -12.68 -4.75
C PHE A 133 -8.95 -12.22 -5.90
N ASP A 134 -10.01 -11.48 -5.62
CA ASP A 134 -10.83 -10.84 -6.66
C ASP A 134 -10.06 -9.75 -7.41
N LEU A 135 -9.14 -9.05 -6.73
CA LEU A 135 -8.30 -8.04 -7.35
C LEU A 135 -7.18 -8.66 -8.18
N LEU A 136 -6.39 -9.57 -7.59
CA LEU A 136 -5.11 -10.04 -8.14
C LEU A 136 -5.20 -11.40 -8.86
N GLY A 137 -6.32 -12.12 -8.69
CA GLY A 137 -6.36 -13.55 -8.92
C GLY A 137 -5.72 -14.33 -7.76
N SER A 138 -6.13 -15.58 -7.58
CA SER A 138 -5.68 -16.47 -6.50
C SER A 138 -4.26 -16.95 -6.76
N PRO A 139 -3.38 -16.97 -5.75
CA PRO A 139 -2.04 -17.50 -5.91
C PRO A 139 -2.08 -19.02 -6.06
N ASN A 140 -0.99 -19.55 -6.59
CA ASN A 140 -0.66 -20.97 -6.58
C ASN A 140 0.84 -21.10 -6.31
N THR A 141 1.33 -22.33 -6.15
CA THR A 141 2.74 -22.59 -5.83
C THR A 141 3.75 -22.08 -6.86
N ARG A 142 3.32 -21.80 -8.10
CA ARG A 142 4.17 -21.13 -9.11
C ARG A 142 4.29 -19.63 -8.84
N ILE A 143 3.19 -18.98 -8.45
CA ILE A 143 3.13 -17.54 -8.13
C ILE A 143 3.80 -17.28 -6.77
N TRP A 144 3.50 -18.12 -5.78
CA TRP A 144 4.01 -18.03 -4.42
C TRP A 144 4.47 -19.42 -3.93
N PRO A 145 5.75 -19.75 -4.12
CA PRO A 145 6.34 -20.96 -3.57
C PRO A 145 6.14 -21.02 -2.05
N GLY A 146 5.66 -22.15 -1.54
CA GLY A 146 5.35 -22.33 -0.11
C GLY A 146 3.94 -21.93 0.32
N PHE A 147 3.11 -21.37 -0.56
CA PHE A 147 1.72 -20.99 -0.27
C PHE A 147 0.91 -22.10 0.43
N ASP A 148 0.96 -23.35 -0.06
CA ASP A 148 0.23 -24.49 0.51
C ASP A 148 0.70 -24.91 1.92
N GLY A 149 1.86 -24.39 2.34
CA GLY A 149 2.43 -24.60 3.67
C GLY A 149 1.92 -23.61 4.72
N LEU A 150 1.24 -22.53 4.31
CA LEU A 150 0.83 -21.47 5.23
C LEU A 150 -0.26 -21.94 6.21
N PRO A 151 -0.20 -21.54 7.49
CA PRO A 151 -1.06 -22.10 8.54
C PRO A 151 -2.55 -22.03 8.27
N ASN A 152 -3.04 -20.93 7.68
CA ASN A 152 -4.47 -20.73 7.46
C ASN A 152 -4.95 -21.25 6.11
N VAL A 153 -4.05 -21.56 5.15
CA VAL A 153 -4.43 -22.17 3.87
C VAL A 153 -5.10 -23.53 4.07
N ARG A 154 -4.64 -24.29 5.06
CA ARG A 154 -5.19 -25.61 5.39
C ARG A 154 -6.42 -25.55 6.30
N LYS A 155 -6.61 -24.44 7.02
CA LYS A 155 -7.66 -24.29 8.04
C LYS A 155 -8.93 -23.65 7.50
N TRP A 156 -8.80 -22.76 6.53
CA TRP A 156 -9.91 -21.97 6.02
C TRP A 156 -10.37 -22.50 4.68
N LYS A 157 -11.67 -22.37 4.43
CA LYS A 157 -12.21 -22.50 3.07
C LYS A 157 -11.97 -21.17 2.36
N ILE A 158 -10.79 -21.03 1.77
CA ILE A 158 -10.38 -19.80 1.11
C ILE A 158 -11.18 -19.63 -0.20
N PRO A 159 -11.72 -18.44 -0.50
CA PRO A 159 -12.27 -18.12 -1.80
C PRO A 159 -11.25 -18.38 -2.91
N SER A 160 -11.70 -18.63 -4.14
CA SER A 160 -10.82 -18.79 -5.29
C SER A 160 -11.39 -18.07 -6.50
N ASN A 161 -10.55 -17.29 -7.14
CA ASN A 161 -10.80 -16.56 -8.38
C ASN A 161 -9.49 -16.54 -9.18
N PRO A 162 -9.38 -17.20 -10.34
CA PRO A 162 -8.12 -17.29 -11.07
C PRO A 162 -7.78 -16.03 -11.88
N TYR A 163 -8.70 -15.06 -11.97
CA TYR A 163 -8.56 -13.91 -12.86
C TYR A 163 -8.24 -12.63 -12.08
N SER A 164 -7.24 -11.89 -12.55
CA SER A 164 -6.94 -10.54 -12.07
C SER A 164 -7.94 -9.54 -12.64
N SER A 165 -8.44 -8.64 -11.79
CA SER A 165 -9.34 -7.55 -12.17
C SER A 165 -8.68 -6.16 -12.11
N ILE A 166 -7.36 -6.09 -11.85
CA ILE A 166 -6.61 -4.83 -11.66
C ILE A 166 -6.94 -3.79 -12.74
N ARG A 167 -6.82 -4.16 -14.02
CA ARG A 167 -7.01 -3.21 -15.14
C ARG A 167 -8.46 -2.70 -15.24
N SER A 168 -9.43 -3.56 -14.92
CA SER A 168 -10.84 -3.16 -14.89
C SER A 168 -11.18 -2.28 -13.69
N ARG A 169 -10.55 -2.52 -12.54
CA ARG A 169 -10.81 -1.82 -11.29
C ARG A 169 -10.09 -0.48 -11.21
N LEU A 170 -8.91 -0.37 -11.83
CA LEU A 170 -8.10 0.85 -11.89
C LEU A 170 -7.94 1.30 -13.35
N PRO A 171 -9.01 1.75 -14.02
CA PRO A 171 -8.90 2.20 -15.41
C PRO A 171 -8.03 3.46 -15.51
N GLY A 172 -7.30 3.60 -16.61
CA GLY A 172 -6.57 4.84 -16.93
C GLY A 172 -5.12 4.92 -16.40
N LEU A 173 -4.60 3.87 -15.77
CA LEU A 173 -3.15 3.75 -15.57
C LEU A 173 -2.44 3.43 -16.89
N THR A 174 -1.21 3.90 -17.03
CA THR A 174 -0.31 3.44 -18.10
C THR A 174 0.18 2.03 -17.79
N ASP A 175 0.71 1.30 -18.78
CA ASP A 175 1.30 -0.03 -18.53
C ASP A 175 2.42 0.00 -17.49
N GLN A 176 3.20 1.08 -17.45
CA GLN A 176 4.19 1.30 -16.38
C GLN A 176 3.52 1.50 -15.01
N GLY A 177 2.37 2.15 -14.97
CA GLY A 177 1.57 2.30 -13.75
C GLY A 177 1.09 0.96 -13.21
N TYR A 178 0.50 0.13 -14.09
CA TYR A 178 0.07 -1.23 -13.73
C TYR A 178 1.25 -2.11 -13.29
N HIS A 179 2.37 -2.05 -14.02
CA HIS A 179 3.55 -2.84 -13.68
C HIS A 179 4.10 -2.52 -12.28
N LEU A 180 4.18 -1.24 -11.89
CA LEU A 180 4.60 -0.90 -10.52
C LEU A 180 3.55 -1.36 -9.47
N PHE A 181 2.27 -1.19 -9.78
CA PHE A 181 1.18 -1.60 -8.89
C PHE A 181 1.20 -3.12 -8.61
N GLU A 182 1.38 -3.93 -9.65
CA GLU A 182 1.53 -5.40 -9.54
C GLU A 182 2.78 -5.81 -8.75
N ARG A 183 3.89 -5.08 -8.93
CA ARG A 183 5.12 -5.31 -8.17
C ARG A 183 4.98 -4.99 -6.67
N LEU A 184 4.19 -3.97 -6.32
CA LEU A 184 3.87 -3.62 -4.92
C LEU A 184 2.95 -4.68 -4.28
N LEU A 185 2.01 -5.23 -5.04
CA LEU A 185 1.05 -6.26 -4.60
C LEU A 185 1.46 -7.69 -4.96
N THR A 186 2.76 -7.95 -5.09
CA THR A 186 3.27 -9.31 -5.32
C THR A 186 3.02 -10.18 -4.09
N TYR A 187 2.42 -11.36 -4.29
CA TYR A 187 2.08 -12.30 -3.22
C TYR A 187 3.28 -12.73 -2.40
N ASP A 188 4.29 -13.28 -3.07
CA ASP A 188 5.52 -13.75 -2.47
C ASP A 188 6.28 -12.56 -1.84
N PRO A 189 6.37 -12.48 -0.49
CA PRO A 189 6.98 -11.33 0.18
C PRO A 189 8.46 -11.16 -0.15
N GLU A 190 9.16 -12.24 -0.55
CA GLU A 190 10.57 -12.20 -0.92
C GLU A 190 10.79 -11.62 -2.32
N LYS A 191 9.78 -11.73 -3.20
CA LYS A 191 9.80 -11.15 -4.56
C LYS A 191 9.13 -9.78 -4.64
N ARG A 192 8.45 -9.36 -3.58
CA ARG A 192 7.78 -8.06 -3.50
C ARG A 192 8.82 -6.94 -3.58
N VAL A 193 8.53 -5.95 -4.41
CA VAL A 193 9.47 -4.85 -4.69
C VAL A 193 9.84 -4.09 -3.42
N SER A 194 11.13 -3.79 -3.24
CA SER A 194 11.60 -2.92 -2.16
C SER A 194 11.33 -1.44 -2.45
N ALA A 195 11.38 -0.58 -1.43
CA ALA A 195 11.23 0.86 -1.63
C ALA A 195 12.29 1.45 -2.59
N THR A 196 13.53 0.95 -2.52
CA THR A 196 14.62 1.36 -3.41
C THR A 196 14.32 1.01 -4.87
N GLU A 197 13.87 -0.21 -5.15
CA GLU A 197 13.52 -0.63 -6.51
C GLU A 197 12.27 0.07 -7.04
N ALA A 198 11.29 0.31 -6.16
CA ALA A 198 10.06 1.04 -6.51
C ALA A 198 10.37 2.48 -6.89
N LEU A 199 11.29 3.16 -6.18
CA LEU A 199 11.74 4.51 -6.53
C LEU A 199 12.50 4.58 -7.86
N ALA A 200 13.23 3.52 -8.22
CA ALA A 200 13.91 3.42 -9.50
C ALA A 200 12.94 3.18 -10.67
N HIS A 201 11.68 2.82 -10.40
CA HIS A 201 10.69 2.53 -11.42
C HIS A 201 10.24 3.80 -12.17
N PRO A 202 10.05 3.77 -13.52
CA PRO A 202 9.64 4.93 -14.31
C PRO A 202 8.39 5.67 -13.77
N THR A 203 7.40 4.93 -13.29
CA THR A 203 6.18 5.47 -12.67
C THR A 203 6.47 6.38 -11.47
N ALA A 204 7.42 6.01 -10.60
CA ALA A 204 7.79 6.80 -9.43
C ALA A 204 8.80 7.91 -9.77
N ARG A 205 9.75 7.64 -10.67
CA ARG A 205 10.79 8.59 -11.08
C ARG A 205 10.24 9.79 -11.86
N SER A 206 9.21 9.60 -12.66
CA SER A 206 8.61 10.66 -13.50
C SER A 206 7.66 11.58 -12.73
N ALA A 207 7.57 11.48 -11.41
CA ALA A 207 6.86 12.42 -10.58
C ALA A 207 7.61 13.77 -10.58
N VAL A 208 7.22 14.68 -11.47
CA VAL A 208 7.72 16.05 -11.45
C VAL A 208 7.01 16.77 -10.31
N VAL A 209 7.75 17.22 -9.31
CA VAL A 209 7.27 18.19 -8.31
C VAL A 209 7.08 19.52 -9.04
N LYS A 210 6.00 19.66 -9.81
CA LYS A 210 5.58 20.98 -10.26
C LYS A 210 5.06 21.69 -9.02
N HIS A 211 5.56 22.90 -8.79
CA HIS A 211 5.17 23.87 -7.74
C HIS A 211 3.67 24.26 -7.74
N HIS A 212 2.80 23.46 -8.36
CA HIS A 212 1.44 23.80 -8.75
C HIS A 212 0.37 23.10 -7.89
N LEU A 213 0.72 22.70 -6.67
CA LEU A 213 -0.20 22.09 -5.70
C LEU A 213 -0.87 23.11 -4.76
N GLN A 214 -0.61 24.41 -4.95
CA GLN A 214 -1.29 25.49 -4.21
C GLN A 214 -2.81 25.54 -4.48
N SER A 215 -3.31 24.93 -5.56
CA SER A 215 -4.72 24.99 -5.94
C SER A 215 -5.64 24.03 -5.19
N VAL A 216 -5.12 22.97 -4.55
CA VAL A 216 -5.95 21.97 -3.83
C VAL A 216 -6.63 22.60 -2.61
N LEU A 217 -5.90 23.47 -1.90
CA LEU A 217 -6.30 23.99 -0.60
C LEU A 217 -6.74 25.45 -0.64
N HIS A 218 -6.27 26.25 -1.62
CA HIS A 218 -6.81 27.61 -1.82
C HIS A 218 -8.31 27.59 -2.13
N PHE A 219 -8.81 26.56 -2.82
CA PHE A 219 -10.25 26.41 -3.08
C PHE A 219 -11.11 26.12 -1.84
N GLN A 220 -10.50 25.82 -0.69
CA GLN A 220 -11.21 25.63 0.59
C GLN A 220 -11.24 26.90 1.45
N ALA A 221 -10.38 27.90 1.18
CA ALA A 221 -10.40 29.18 1.89
C ALA A 221 -11.47 30.14 1.37
N ASP A 222 -11.95 29.98 0.13
CA ASP A 222 -12.92 30.88 -0.52
C ASP A 222 -14.40 30.48 -0.30
N VAL A 223 -14.69 29.53 0.60
CA VAL A 223 -16.07 29.07 0.88
C VAL A 223 -16.37 28.95 2.39
N LEU A 224 -15.71 29.77 3.22
CA LEU A 224 -16.12 30.02 4.61
C LEU A 224 -16.37 31.50 4.83
#